data_AF-A0A4S2VLU4-F1
#
_entry.id   AF-A0A4S2VLU4-F1
#
_cell.length_a   1.000
_cell.length_b   1.000
_cell.length_c   1.000
_cell.angle_alpha   90.00
_cell.angle_beta   90.00
_cell.angle_gamma   90.00
#
_symmetry.space_group_name_H-M   'P 1'
#
loop_
_entity.id
_entity.type
_entity.pdbx_description
1 polymer ?
#
loop_
_entity_poly.entity_id
_entity_poly.type
_entity_poly.pdbx_seq_one_letter_code
_entity_poly.pdbx_strand_id
1 'polypeptide(L)'
;MGGNNKNEFTFVVTGVELSDEQQERIGRAVAQAGALALGDFGPRDAVAVRLNPKVWWHGVPREVMVQDLQRFAEEEAGFQR
;
A
#
# COMPACT_ATOMS: atom_id res chain seq x y z
N MET A 1 -17.78 10.86 -16.33
CA MET A 1 -16.55 10.59 -17.10
C MET A 1 -15.49 10.11 -16.12
N GLY A 2 -15.42 8.79 -15.88
CA GLY A 2 -14.49 8.20 -14.92
C GLY A 2 -13.19 7.82 -15.61
N GLY A 3 -12.26 8.77 -15.73
CA GLY A 3 -10.90 8.46 -16.16
C GLY A 3 -10.19 7.71 -15.04
N ASN A 4 -9.85 6.44 -15.29
CA ASN A 4 -8.91 5.68 -14.46
C ASN A 4 -7.53 6.35 -14.57
N ASN A 5 -7.31 7.44 -13.84
CA ASN A 5 -6.03 8.13 -13.78
C ASN A 5 -5.11 7.37 -12.82
N LYS A 6 -4.70 6.17 -13.24
CA LYS A 6 -3.64 5.42 -12.56
C LYS A 6 -2.32 6.14 -12.88
N ASN A 7 -1.72 6.77 -11.88
CA ASN A 7 -0.39 7.32 -11.99
C ASN A 7 0.61 6.23 -11.57
N GLU A 8 1.46 5.80 -12.51
CA GLU A 8 2.49 4.79 -12.27
C GLU A 8 3.85 5.47 -12.11
N PHE A 9 4.58 5.10 -11.06
CA PHE A 9 5.94 5.58 -10.80
C PHE A 9 6.89 4.40 -10.80
N THR A 10 7.94 4.50 -11.62
CA THR A 10 8.99 3.48 -11.73
C THR A 10 10.30 4.06 -11.22
N PHE A 11 11.01 3.31 -10.39
CA PHE A 11 12.36 3.64 -9.97
C PHE A 11 13.31 2.51 -10.35
N VAL A 12 14.57 2.85 -10.60
CA VAL A 12 15.62 1.91 -10.97
C VAL A 12 16.76 2.03 -9.97
N VAL A 13 17.21 0.89 -9.43
CA VAL A 13 18.39 0.81 -8.56
C VAL A 13 19.52 0.18 -9.35
N THR A 14 20.66 0.86 -9.42
CA THR A 14 21.85 0.41 -10.18
C THR A 14 23.08 0.31 -9.30
N GLY A 15 24.05 -0.52 -9.67
CA GLY A 15 25.34 -0.64 -8.98
C GLY A 15 25.34 -1.59 -7.78
N VAL A 16 24.26 -2.36 -7.60
CA VAL A 16 24.14 -3.39 -6.56
C VAL A 16 23.26 -4.52 -7.08
N GLU A 17 23.63 -5.77 -6.80
CA GLU A 17 22.76 -6.92 -7.01
C GLU A 17 21.93 -7.14 -5.75
N LEU A 18 20.61 -7.26 -5.92
CA LEU A 18 19.67 -7.40 -4.81
C LEU A 18 19.00 -8.76 -4.87
N SER A 19 18.96 -9.44 -3.72
CA SER A 19 18.12 -10.63 -3.56
C SER A 19 16.63 -10.28 -3.67
N ASP A 20 15.77 -11.29 -3.90
CA ASP A 20 14.32 -11.10 -3.98
C ASP A 20 13.75 -10.44 -2.70
N GLU A 21 14.26 -10.83 -1.53
CA GLU A 21 13.86 -10.27 -0.24
C GLU A 21 14.26 -8.79 -0.13
N GLN A 22 15.46 -8.43 -0.61
CA GLN A 22 15.92 -7.04 -0.60
C GLN A 22 15.11 -6.17 -1.59
N GLN A 23 14.77 -6.72 -2.75
CA GLN A 23 13.88 -6.05 -3.72
C GLN A 23 12.50 -5.82 -3.12
N GLU A 24 11.91 -6.81 -2.42
CA GLU A 24 10.63 -6.66 -1.73
C GLU A 24 10.71 -5.57 -0.65
N ARG A 25 11.77 -5.58 0.16
CA ARG A 25 11.97 -4.59 1.22
C ARG A 25 12.05 -3.16 0.67
N ILE A 26 12.78 -2.96 -0.44
CA ILE A 26 12.89 -1.65 -1.09
C ILE A 26 11.55 -1.25 -1.72
N GLY A 27 10.89 -2.17 -2.43
CA GLY A 27 9.58 -1.91 -3.03
C GLY A 27 8.55 -1.48 -2.00
N ARG A 28 8.52 -2.14 -0.83
CA ARG A 28 7.68 -1.74 0.30
C ARG A 28 8.01 -0.34 0.80
N ALA A 29 9.29 -0.02 0.98
CA ALA A 29 9.71 1.29 1.46
C ALA A 29 9.30 2.42 0.50
N VAL A 30 9.48 2.22 -0.81
CA VAL A 30 9.08 3.20 -1.83
C VAL A 30 7.56 3.36 -1.87
N ALA A 31 6.81 2.27 -1.81
CA ALA A 31 5.34 2.32 -1.76
C ALA A 31 4.83 3.08 -0.52
N GLN A 32 5.42 2.82 0.65
CA GLN A 32 5.08 3.53 1.88
C GLN A 32 5.42 5.02 1.81
N ALA A 33 6.60 5.37 1.28
CA ALA A 33 6.99 6.77 1.10
C ALA A 33 6.06 7.50 0.12
N GLY A 34 5.69 6.85 -0.99
CA GLY A 34 4.74 7.39 -1.95
C GLY A 34 3.34 7.60 -1.35
N ALA A 35 2.85 6.62 -0.59
CA ALA A 35 1.57 6.74 0.12
C ALA A 35 1.59 7.89 1.14
N LEU A 36 2.68 8.01 1.92
CA LEU A 36 2.84 9.09 2.89
C LEU A 36 2.88 10.47 2.22
N ALA A 37 3.64 10.62 1.13
CA ALA A 37 3.72 11.88 0.39
C ALA A 37 2.39 12.33 -0.21
N LEU A 38 1.49 11.37 -0.48
CA LEU A 38 0.14 11.62 -0.97
C LEU A 38 -0.91 11.64 0.14
N GLY A 39 -0.55 11.33 1.39
CA GLY A 39 -1.48 11.18 2.51
C GLY A 39 -2.32 12.43 2.75
N ASP A 40 -1.73 13.61 2.58
CA ASP A 40 -2.43 14.90 2.71
C ASP A 40 -3.36 15.23 1.53
N PHE A 41 -3.18 14.55 0.39
CA PHE A 41 -3.99 14.72 -0.82
C PHE A 41 -5.04 13.61 -0.99
N GLY A 42 -4.95 12.54 -0.20
CA GLY A 42 -5.91 11.44 -0.17
C GLY A 42 -7.14 11.77 0.67
N PRO A 43 -8.29 11.12 0.43
CA PRO A 43 -9.40 11.11 1.38
C PRO A 43 -8.92 10.64 2.76
N ARG A 44 -9.44 11.23 3.85
CA ARG A 44 -9.02 10.93 5.24
C ARG A 44 -9.16 9.46 5.64
N ASP A 45 -10.02 8.74 4.94
CA ASP A 45 -10.37 7.33 5.13
C ASP A 45 -9.65 6.40 4.13
N ALA A 46 -8.67 6.90 3.37
CA ALA A 46 -7.84 6.08 2.52
C ALA A 46 -6.92 5.16 3.35
N VAL A 47 -6.82 3.90 2.94
CA VAL A 47 -5.99 2.88 3.59
C VAL A 47 -5.01 2.28 2.59
N ALA A 48 -3.81 1.90 3.08
CA ALA A 48 -2.83 1.16 2.30
C ALA A 48 -3.01 -0.35 2.50
N VAL A 49 -3.18 -1.10 1.41
CA VAL A 49 -3.34 -2.56 1.41
C VAL A 49 -2.27 -3.20 0.53
N ARG A 50 -1.55 -4.19 1.05
CA ARG A 50 -0.61 -5.00 0.24
C ARG A 50 -1.40 -6.03 -0.56
N LEU A 51 -1.45 -5.89 -1.89
CA LEU A 51 -2.12 -6.85 -2.77
C LEU A 51 -1.21 -8.04 -3.11
N ASN A 52 0.10 -7.80 -3.23
CA ASN A 52 1.13 -8.82 -3.37
C ASN A 52 2.49 -8.25 -2.88
N PRO A 53 3.60 -9.04 -2.87
CA PRO A 53 4.90 -8.56 -2.37
C PRO A 53 5.41 -7.25 -3.00
N LYS A 54 5.06 -6.98 -4.27
CA LYS A 54 5.55 -5.84 -5.04
C LYS A 54 4.49 -4.76 -5.29
N VAL A 55 3.22 -5.01 -4.96
CA VAL A 55 2.10 -4.13 -5.29
C VAL A 55 1.34 -3.73 -4.04
N TRP A 56 1.31 -2.42 -3.82
CA TRP A 56 0.54 -1.78 -2.78
C TRP A 56 -0.57 -0.95 -3.43
N TRP A 57 -1.78 -1.10 -2.90
CA TRP A 57 -2.91 -0.27 -3.25
C TRP A 57 -3.15 0.75 -2.14
N HIS A 58 -3.53 1.97 -2.51
CA HIS A 58 -3.91 3.02 -1.57
C HIS A 58 -5.19 3.69 -2.06
N GLY A 59 -6.21 3.72 -1.21
CA GLY A 59 -7.49 4.34 -1.55
C GLY A 59 -8.56 4.11 -0.48
N VAL A 60 -9.75 4.66 -0.72
CA VAL A 60 -10.90 4.47 0.17
C VAL A 60 -11.48 3.08 -0.09
N PRO A 61 -11.47 2.18 0.90
CA PRO A 61 -12.07 0.86 0.74
C PRO A 61 -13.58 1.01 0.54
N ARG A 62 -14.18 0.16 -0.30
CA ARG A 62 -15.65 0.12 -0.40
C ARG A 62 -16.22 -0.21 0.97
N GLU A 63 -17.38 0.35 1.33
CA GLU A 63 -18.01 0.15 2.65
C GLU A 63 -18.09 -1.33 3.06
N VAL A 64 -18.40 -2.21 2.10
CA VAL A 64 -18.47 -3.67 2.32
C VAL A 64 -17.14 -4.31 2.74
N MET A 65 -15.99 -3.69 2.42
CA MET A 65 -14.66 -4.17 2.79
C MET A 65 -14.12 -3.54 4.07
N VAL A 66 -14.73 -2.47 4.58
CA VAL A 66 -14.25 -1.77 5.79
C VAL A 66 -14.29 -2.71 7.00
N GLN A 67 -15.37 -3.48 7.15
CA GLN A 67 -15.52 -4.43 8.26
C GLN A 67 -14.49 -5.57 8.19
N ASP A 68 -14.19 -6.06 6.99
CA ASP A 68 -13.19 -7.11 6.78
C ASP A 68 -11.78 -6.62 7.05
N LEU A 69 -11.46 -5.40 6.59
CA LEU A 69 -10.17 -4.76 6.85
C LEU A 69 -9.97 -4.45 8.33
N GLN A 70 -11.03 -3.98 9.01
CA GLN A 70 -10.97 -3.71 10.44
C GLN A 70 -10.75 -5.00 11.24
N ARG A 71 -11.46 -6.08 10.91
CA ARG A 71 -11.26 -7.40 11.52
C ARG A 71 -9.84 -7.94 11.28
N PHE A 72 -9.33 -7.85 10.04
CA PHE A 72 -7.97 -8.24 9.72
C PHE A 72 -6.93 -7.44 10.54
N ALA A 73 -7.14 -6.12 10.68
CA ALA A 73 -6.26 -5.27 11.47
C ALA A 73 -6.32 -5.58 12.97
N GLU A 74 -7.50 -5.88 13.52
CA GLU A 74 -7.68 -6.32 14.92
C GLU A 74 -6.94 -7.65 15.19
N GLU A 75 -7.03 -8.60 14.26
CA GLU A 75 -6.33 -9.89 14.33
C GLU A 75 -4.80 -9.72 14.28
N GLU A 76 -4.27 -8.93 13.32
CA GLU A 76 -2.83 -8.65 13.20
C GLU A 76 -2.28 -7.85 14.40
N ALA A 77 -3.06 -6.93 14.95
CA ALA A 77 -2.68 -6.16 16.14
C ALA A 77 -2.76 -6.97 17.44
N GLY A 78 -3.27 -8.21 17.40
CA GLY A 78 -3.40 -9.08 18.57
C GLY A 78 -4.53 -8.66 19.53
N PHE A 79 -5.52 -7.90 19.06
CA PHE A 79 -6.73 -7.63 19.84
C PHE A 79 -7.60 -8.89 19.87
N GLN A 80 -7.42 -9.72 20.91
CA GLN A 80 -8.38 -10.76 21.25
C GLN A 80 -9.52 -10.16 22.08
N ARG A 81 -10.77 -10.39 21.67
CA ARG A 81 -11.95 -10.13 22.51
C ARG A 81 -11.98 -11.03 23.74
#